data_AF-A0A1J1IPA9-F1
#
_entry.id   AF-A0A1J1IPA9-F1
#
_cell.length_a   1.000
_cell.length_b   1.000
_cell.length_c   1.000
_cell.angle_alpha   90.00
_cell.angle_beta   90.00
_cell.angle_gamma   90.00
#
_symmetry.space_group_name_H-M   'P 1'
#
loop_
_entity.id
_entity.type
_entity.pdbx_description
1 polymer ?
#
loop_
_entity_poly.entity_id
_entity_poly.type
_entity_poly.pdbx_seq_one_letter_code
_entity_poly.pdbx_strand_id
1 'polypeptide(L)'
;MSNIHGMRVGLFTPDMAFGAITKRQIGQLEEPSRLRLEAERIITTHIRQREQKCKEQLILMIEYEVAYMNTNHKDAQNNTGNKSKAGTRSLGNEVIRKGHMCINNLGIMKGRSRSYWFVLTSESIPWFKDEDEK
;
A
#
# COMPACT_ATOMS: atom_id res chain seq x y z
N MET A 1 67.93 -18.51 50.71
CA MET A 1 66.71 -17.69 50.72
C MET A 1 66.11 -17.73 49.33
N SER A 2 64.80 -17.96 49.29
CA SER A 2 64.02 -18.50 48.18
C SER A 2 64.01 -17.63 46.93
N ASN A 3 64.13 -18.26 45.75
CA ASN A 3 63.46 -17.77 44.55
C ASN A 3 62.53 -18.86 44.01
N ILE A 4 61.47 -19.09 44.79
CA ILE A 4 60.31 -19.89 44.42
C ILE A 4 59.37 -18.93 43.70
N HIS A 5 59.55 -18.78 42.39
CA HIS A 5 58.50 -18.25 41.52
C HIS A 5 58.44 -19.17 40.32
N GLY A 6 57.48 -20.12 40.39
CA GLY A 6 57.31 -21.19 39.43
C GLY A 6 57.26 -20.68 38.00
N MET A 7 57.96 -21.36 37.10
CA MET A 7 57.69 -21.27 35.68
C MET A 7 56.22 -21.64 35.47
N ARG A 8 55.40 -20.63 35.20
CA ARG A 8 53.99 -20.80 34.87
C ARG A 8 53.95 -21.54 33.53
N VAL A 9 53.63 -22.84 33.58
CA VAL A 9 53.46 -23.74 32.43
C VAL A 9 52.19 -23.36 31.65
N GLY A 10 52.13 -22.12 31.16
CA GLY A 10 50.92 -21.54 30.56
C GLY A 10 51.14 -20.90 29.20
N LEU A 11 52.31 -21.07 28.56
CA LEU A 11 52.66 -20.28 27.38
C LEU A 11 52.84 -21.08 26.08
N PHE A 12 52.70 -22.40 26.08
CA PHE A 12 52.75 -23.19 24.85
C PHE A 12 51.82 -24.41 24.94
N THR A 13 50.52 -24.15 24.96
CA THR A 13 49.50 -25.14 24.61
C THR A 13 49.33 -25.10 23.08
N PRO A 14 49.90 -26.06 22.32
CA PRO A 14 49.91 -26.02 20.86
C PRO A 14 48.50 -25.99 20.25
N ASP A 15 47.52 -26.55 20.97
CA ASP A 15 46.10 -26.56 20.65
C ASP A 15 45.49 -25.15 20.67
N MET A 16 45.81 -24.34 21.68
CA MET A 16 45.35 -22.94 21.74
C MET A 16 46.04 -22.07 20.69
N ALA A 17 47.33 -22.33 20.41
CA ALA A 17 48.07 -21.63 19.36
C ALA A 17 47.49 -21.93 17.96
N PHE A 18 47.20 -23.20 17.67
CA PHE A 18 46.57 -23.60 16.41
C PHE A 18 45.18 -22.98 16.25
N GLY A 19 44.34 -23.08 17.29
CA GLY A 19 43.01 -22.48 17.30
C GLY A 19 43.02 -20.96 17.13
N ALA A 20 43.98 -20.27 17.73
CA ALA A 20 44.15 -18.83 17.57
C ALA A 20 44.59 -18.44 16.15
N ILE A 21 45.49 -19.21 15.54
CA ILE A 21 45.97 -18.98 14.16
C ILE A 21 44.85 -19.24 13.15
N THR A 22 44.13 -20.35 13.28
CA THR A 22 43.01 -20.68 12.39
C THR A 22 41.88 -19.65 12.51
N LYS A 23 41.48 -19.25 13.72
CA LYS A 23 40.48 -18.17 13.91
C LYS A 23 40.93 -16.85 13.29
N ARG A 24 42.21 -16.50 13.41
CA ARG A 24 42.77 -15.28 12.79
C ARG A 24 42.72 -15.35 11.26
N GLN A 25 43.05 -16.49 10.66
CA GLN A 25 42.99 -16.68 9.22
C GLN A 25 41.55 -16.71 8.69
N ILE A 26 40.62 -17.31 9.43
CA ILE A 26 39.19 -17.31 9.07
C ILE A 26 38.63 -15.88 9.13
N GLY A 27 38.97 -15.09 10.17
CA GLY A 27 38.55 -13.69 10.25
C GLY A 27 39.07 -12.83 9.09
N GLN A 28 40.26 -13.12 8.55
CA GLN A 28 40.79 -12.44 7.36
C GLN A 28 40.04 -12.81 6.06
N LEU A 29 39.32 -13.94 6.03
CA LEU A 29 38.46 -14.35 4.92
C LEU A 29 37.04 -13.77 5.05
N GLU A 30 36.60 -13.43 6.26
CA GLU A 30 35.33 -12.75 6.50
C GLU A 30 35.38 -11.26 6.16
N GLU A 31 36.57 -10.65 6.21
CA GLU A 31 36.76 -9.27 5.76
C GLU A 31 36.36 -9.13 4.29
N PRO A 32 35.36 -8.28 3.95
CA PRO A 32 34.97 -8.08 2.58
C PRO A 32 36.17 -7.58 1.80
N SER A 33 36.59 -8.37 0.80
CA SER A 33 37.74 -8.04 -0.03
C SER A 33 37.58 -6.62 -0.58
N ARG A 34 38.70 -5.88 -0.71
CA ARG A 34 38.68 -4.49 -1.21
C ARG A 34 37.89 -4.33 -2.51
N LEU A 35 37.89 -5.36 -3.35
CA LEU A 35 37.09 -5.43 -4.57
C LEU A 35 35.58 -5.46 -4.30
N ARG A 36 35.12 -6.24 -3.31
CA ARG A 36 33.72 -6.31 -2.91
C ARG A 36 33.22 -4.96 -2.40
N LEU A 37 33.97 -4.32 -1.51
CA LEU A 37 33.62 -3.00 -0.98
C LEU A 37 33.52 -1.95 -2.09
N GLU A 38 34.45 -1.99 -3.04
CA GLU A 38 34.46 -1.02 -4.14
C GLU A 38 33.35 -1.29 -5.16
N ALA A 39 33.05 -2.57 -5.44
CA ALA A 39 31.91 -2.95 -6.25
C ALA A 39 30.59 -2.50 -5.61
N GLU A 40 30.42 -2.74 -4.31
CA GLU A 40 29.25 -2.30 -3.55
C GLU A 40 29.09 -0.78 -3.58
N ARG A 41 30.20 -0.03 -3.41
CA ARG A 41 30.22 1.44 -3.53
C ARG A 41 29.78 1.90 -4.91
N ILE A 42 30.33 1.33 -5.98
CA ILE A 42 29.99 1.68 -7.36
C ILE A 42 28.52 1.38 -7.66
N ILE A 43 28.05 0.18 -7.31
CA ILE A 43 26.67 -0.26 -7.54
C ILE A 43 25.70 0.65 -6.78
N THR A 44 25.94 0.90 -5.49
CA THR A 44 25.08 1.77 -4.67
C THR A 44 25.04 3.18 -5.21
N THR A 45 26.19 3.72 -5.64
CA THR A 45 26.26 5.06 -6.25
C THR A 45 25.47 5.10 -7.57
N HIS A 46 25.61 4.09 -8.42
CA HIS A 46 24.89 4.02 -9.69
C HIS A 46 23.38 3.94 -9.48
N ILE A 47 22.92 3.10 -8.56
CA ILE A 47 21.50 2.98 -8.23
C ILE A 47 20.93 4.32 -7.77
N ARG A 48 21.61 5.01 -6.85
CA ARG A 48 21.17 6.34 -6.36
C ARG A 48 21.11 7.37 -7.49
N GLN A 49 22.08 7.40 -8.39
CA GLN A 49 22.07 8.30 -9.55
C GLN A 49 20.92 8.00 -10.51
N ARG A 50 20.63 6.71 -10.76
CA ARG A 50 19.51 6.28 -11.61
C ARG A 50 18.17 6.62 -10.99
N GLU A 51 18.02 6.41 -9.69
CA GLU A 51 16.84 6.77 -8.92
C GLU A 51 16.55 8.27 -9.03
N GLN A 52 17.57 9.12 -8.82
CA GLN A 52 17.43 10.56 -8.91
C GLN A 52 16.99 11.02 -10.31
N LYS A 53 17.64 10.49 -11.37
CA LYS A 53 17.27 10.80 -12.74
C LYS A 53 15.83 10.38 -13.08
N CYS A 54 15.41 9.22 -12.58
CA CYS A 54 14.03 8.73 -12.76
C CYS A 54 13.02 9.66 -12.08
N LYS A 55 13.31 10.10 -10.85
CA LYS A 55 12.48 11.08 -10.12
C LYS A 55 12.32 12.37 -10.90
N GLU A 56 13.40 12.92 -11.45
CA GLU A 56 13.37 14.14 -12.27
C GLU A 56 12.53 13.95 -13.55
N GLN A 57 12.67 12.82 -14.23
CA GLN A 57 11.85 12.51 -15.42
C GLN A 57 10.36 12.36 -15.09
N LEU A 58 10.03 11.71 -13.97
CA LEU A 58 8.65 11.58 -13.50
C LEU A 58 8.04 12.94 -13.17
N ILE A 59 8.78 13.80 -12.47
CA ILE A 59 8.34 15.16 -12.15
C ILE A 59 8.07 15.93 -13.45
N LEU A 60 9.00 15.90 -14.41
CA LEU A 60 8.83 16.58 -15.69
C LEU A 60 7.60 16.07 -16.46
N MET A 61 7.35 14.77 -16.47
CA MET A 61 6.13 14.22 -17.09
C MET A 61 4.87 14.72 -16.39
N ILE A 62 4.86 14.79 -15.06
CA ILE A 62 3.73 15.34 -14.31
C ILE A 62 3.54 16.83 -14.62
N GLU A 63 4.62 17.62 -14.64
CA GLU A 63 4.57 19.05 -14.97
C GLU A 63 4.03 19.28 -16.39
N TYR A 64 4.40 18.43 -17.36
CA TYR A 64 3.87 18.49 -18.72
C TYR A 64 2.36 18.22 -18.76
N GLU A 65 1.89 17.18 -18.08
CA GLU A 65 0.46 16.85 -18.02
C GLU A 65 -0.37 17.95 -17.32
N VAL A 66 0.19 18.57 -16.27
CA VAL A 66 -0.48 19.68 -15.59
C VAL A 66 -0.47 20.96 -16.44
N ALA A 67 0.58 21.21 -17.21
CA ALA A 67 0.67 22.37 -18.09
C ALA A 67 -0.35 22.32 -19.25
N TYR A 68 -0.82 21.13 -19.65
CA TYR A 68 -1.80 20.96 -20.71
C TYR A 68 -2.91 19.97 -20.33
N MET A 69 -3.99 20.50 -19.73
CA MET A 69 -5.21 19.72 -19.51
C MET A 69 -6.00 19.51 -20.81
N ASN A 70 -5.77 18.36 -21.47
CA ASN A 70 -6.51 17.98 -22.67
C ASN A 70 -7.94 17.51 -22.34
N THR A 71 -8.92 18.41 -22.45
CA THR A 71 -10.34 18.11 -22.20
C THR A 71 -11.00 17.23 -23.27
N ASN A 72 -10.29 16.91 -24.37
CA ASN A 72 -10.76 15.99 -25.40
C ASN A 72 -10.50 14.51 -25.06
N HIS A 73 -9.86 14.21 -23.91
CA HIS A 73 -9.67 12.84 -23.46
C HIS A 73 -11.01 12.13 -23.20
N LYS A 74 -11.12 10.83 -23.50
CA LYS A 74 -12.36 10.04 -23.31
C LYS A 74 -12.89 10.14 -21.87
N ASP A 75 -12.01 10.21 -20.88
CA ASP A 75 -12.40 10.32 -19.47
C ASP A 75 -13.01 11.69 -19.12
N ALA A 76 -12.62 12.75 -19.83
CA ALA A 76 -13.25 14.07 -19.71
C ALA A 76 -14.61 14.11 -20.41
N GLN A 77 -14.78 13.37 -21.52
CA GLN A 77 -16.08 13.24 -22.19
C GLN A 77 -17.12 12.47 -21.36
N ASN A 78 -16.71 11.50 -20.53
CA ASN A 78 -17.63 10.78 -19.65
C ASN A 78 -18.32 11.69 -18.63
N ASN A 79 -17.68 12.79 -18.20
CA ASN A 79 -18.32 13.82 -17.38
C ASN A 79 -19.25 14.76 -18.17
N THR A 80 -19.14 14.81 -19.50
CA THR A 80 -20.08 15.55 -20.37
C THR A 80 -21.34 14.76 -20.75
N GLY A 81 -21.48 13.52 -20.25
CA GLY A 81 -22.72 12.74 -20.31
C GLY A 81 -23.88 13.38 -19.55
N ASN A 82 -23.60 14.28 -18.60
CA ASN A 82 -24.62 15.12 -17.94
C ASN A 82 -24.90 16.42 -18.73
N LYS A 83 -25.08 16.33 -20.05
CA LYS A 83 -25.85 17.34 -20.80
C LYS A 83 -27.34 17.14 -20.53
N SER A 84 -27.75 17.38 -19.30
CA SER A 84 -29.16 17.61 -18.98
C SER A 84 -29.46 19.09 -19.18
N LYS A 85 -30.17 19.34 -20.28
CA LYS A 85 -30.95 20.52 -20.66
C LYS A 85 -31.20 21.54 -19.54
N ALA A 86 -31.03 22.80 -19.91
CA ALA A 86 -31.52 23.98 -19.22
C ALA A 86 -32.96 23.81 -18.69
N GLY A 87 -33.24 24.46 -17.56
CA GLY A 87 -34.58 24.60 -16.99
C GLY A 87 -34.82 23.69 -15.79
N THR A 88 -34.90 24.31 -14.61
CA THR A 88 -35.58 23.84 -13.39
C THR A 88 -35.93 22.35 -13.38
N ARG A 89 -34.95 21.47 -13.12
CA ARG A 89 -35.24 20.07 -12.85
C ARG A 89 -35.70 19.96 -11.41
N SER A 90 -37.03 20.05 -11.23
CA SER A 90 -37.69 19.41 -10.11
C SER A 90 -37.06 18.03 -9.95
N LEU A 91 -36.52 17.72 -8.78
CA LEU A 91 -35.97 16.40 -8.42
C LEU A 91 -37.09 15.34 -8.32
N GLY A 92 -38.19 15.52 -9.05
CA GLY A 92 -39.38 14.71 -8.96
C GLY A 92 -39.13 13.29 -9.47
N ASN A 93 -39.24 12.34 -8.56
CA ASN A 93 -39.27 10.89 -8.78
C ASN A 93 -38.00 10.21 -9.32
N GLU A 94 -36.82 10.83 -9.24
CA GLU A 94 -35.58 10.11 -9.55
C GLU A 94 -35.26 9.08 -8.46
N VAL A 95 -35.01 7.82 -8.87
CA VAL A 95 -34.69 6.72 -7.95
C VAL A 95 -33.22 6.79 -7.56
N ILE A 96 -32.97 6.99 -6.27
CA ILE A 96 -31.64 7.05 -5.66
C ILE A 96 -31.14 5.63 -5.34
N ARG A 97 -32.03 4.74 -4.87
CA ARG A 97 -31.66 3.36 -4.51
C ARG A 97 -32.87 2.42 -4.47
N LYS A 98 -32.66 1.14 -4.81
CA LYS A 98 -33.64 0.07 -4.58
C LYS A 98 -32.98 -1.08 -3.81
N GLY A 99 -33.75 -1.85 -3.06
CA GLY A 99 -33.24 -3.06 -2.41
C GLY A 99 -34.20 -3.65 -1.38
N HIS A 100 -33.77 -4.75 -0.75
CA HIS A 100 -34.50 -5.36 0.35
C HIS A 100 -34.22 -4.65 1.67
N MET A 101 -35.28 -4.33 2.42
CA MET A 101 -35.23 -3.79 3.78
C MET A 101 -36.08 -4.63 4.72
N CYS A 102 -35.49 -5.08 5.82
CA CYS A 102 -36.20 -5.79 6.89
C CYS A 102 -36.85 -4.78 7.83
N ILE A 103 -38.18 -4.80 7.93
CA ILE A 103 -38.93 -3.93 8.86
C ILE A 103 -39.32 -4.74 10.09
N ASN A 104 -38.90 -4.27 11.26
CA ASN A 104 -39.21 -4.83 12.58
C ASN A 104 -40.28 -3.98 13.28
N ASN A 105 -41.16 -4.60 14.07
CA ASN A 105 -42.19 -3.95 14.90
C ASN A 105 -43.38 -3.28 14.17
N LEU A 106 -43.92 -3.88 13.11
CA LEU A 106 -45.13 -3.40 12.42
C LEU A 106 -46.46 -3.80 13.12
N GLY A 107 -46.52 -3.71 14.46
CA GLY A 107 -47.69 -4.03 15.28
C GLY A 107 -47.36 -4.90 16.50
N ILE A 108 -47.88 -4.52 17.67
CA ILE A 108 -47.60 -5.10 19.00
C ILE A 108 -48.14 -6.53 19.17
N MET A 109 -48.86 -7.08 18.20
CA MET A 109 -49.34 -8.45 18.24
C MET A 109 -48.75 -9.28 17.09
N LYS A 110 -47.81 -10.15 17.46
CA LYS A 110 -47.22 -11.24 16.65
C LYS A 110 -46.06 -10.82 15.75
N GLY A 111 -44.88 -10.76 16.37
CA GLY A 111 -43.60 -10.49 15.73
C GLY A 111 -43.23 -11.53 14.66
N ARG A 112 -42.91 -11.01 13.47
CA ARG A 112 -41.91 -11.57 12.56
C ARG A 112 -41.33 -10.41 11.76
N SER A 113 -40.00 -10.25 11.77
CA SER A 113 -39.29 -9.39 10.82
C SER A 113 -39.69 -9.78 9.41
N ARG A 114 -40.20 -8.84 8.61
CA ARG A 114 -40.56 -9.08 7.21
C ARG A 114 -39.64 -8.25 6.31
N SER A 115 -39.15 -8.88 5.24
CA SER A 115 -38.37 -8.19 4.21
C SER A 115 -39.33 -7.59 3.19
N TYR A 116 -39.09 -6.32 2.84
CA TYR A 116 -39.85 -5.56 1.84
C TYR A 116 -38.89 -5.00 0.81
N TRP A 117 -39.34 -4.87 -0.44
CA TRP A 117 -38.59 -4.17 -1.48
C TRP A 117 -38.85 -2.67 -1.36
N PHE A 118 -37.82 -1.87 -1.10
CA PHE A 118 -37.96 -0.42 -1.02
C PHE A 118 -37.42 0.26 -2.27
N VAL A 119 -38.05 1.38 -2.63
CA VAL A 119 -37.55 2.30 -3.65
C VAL A 119 -37.34 3.66 -2.97
N LEU A 120 -36.12 4.15 -2.95
CA LEU A 120 -35.75 5.44 -2.38
C LEU A 120 -35.72 6.48 -3.49
N THR A 121 -36.54 7.53 -3.34
CA THR A 121 -36.51 8.74 -4.15
C THR A 121 -36.10 9.94 -3.28
N SER A 122 -35.87 11.09 -3.91
CA SER A 122 -35.64 12.37 -3.21
C SER A 122 -36.81 12.80 -2.31
N GLU A 123 -38.03 12.36 -2.64
CA GLU A 123 -39.27 12.81 -2.00
C GLU A 123 -39.92 11.76 -1.10
N SER A 124 -39.70 10.47 -1.37
CA SER A 124 -40.40 9.38 -0.68
C SER A 124 -39.61 8.07 -0.63
N ILE A 125 -40.01 7.20 0.31
CA ILE A 125 -39.50 5.82 0.45
C ILE A 125 -40.68 4.83 0.45
N PRO A 126 -41.32 4.56 -0.70
CA PRO A 126 -42.29 3.47 -0.80
C PRO A 126 -41.64 2.10 -0.59
N TRP A 127 -42.42 1.17 -0.02
CA TRP A 127 -42.03 -0.23 0.16
C TRP A 127 -43.14 -1.18 -0.30
N PHE A 128 -42.74 -2.26 -0.96
CA PHE A 128 -43.62 -3.25 -1.59
C PHE A 128 -43.37 -4.62 -0.97
N LYS A 129 -44.41 -5.49 -0.98
CA LYS A 129 -44.29 -6.87 -0.48
C LYS A 129 -43.47 -7.75 -1.42
N ASP A 130 -43.52 -7.46 -2.72
CA ASP A 130 -42.84 -8.17 -3.79
C ASP A 130 -42.08 -7.16 -4.67
N GLU A 131 -41.20 -7.61 -5.58
CA GLU A 131 -40.45 -6.71 -6.50
C GLU A 131 -41.33 -6.09 -7.59
N ASP A 132 -42.59 -6.52 -7.69
CA ASP A 132 -43.57 -5.92 -8.59
C ASP A 132 -44.00 -4.54 -8.07
N GLU A 133 -43.38 -3.49 -8.61
CA GLU A 133 -43.69 -2.06 -8.37
C GLU A 133 -45.04 -1.64 -9.02
N LYS A 134 -46.09 -2.47 -8.90
CA LYS A 134 -47.44 -2.18 -9.40
C LYS A 134 -48.32 -1.50 -8.36
#